data_AF-A0A554GR12-F1
#
_entry.id   AF-A0A554GR12-F1
#
_cell.length_a   1.000
_cell.length_b   1.000
_cell.length_c   1.000
_cell.angle_alpha   90.00
_cell.angle_beta   90.00
_cell.angle_gamma   90.00
#
_symmetry.space_group_name_H-M   'P 1'
#
loop_
_entity.id
_entity.type
_entity.pdbx_description
1 polymer ?
#
loop_
_entity_poly.entity_id
_entity_poly.type
_entity_poly.pdbx_seq_one_letter_code
_entity_poly.pdbx_strand_id
1 'polypeptide(L)'
;MVKWLLATMALSLPALAHAGGPRDHAEQARDRQELRQDARELRDDRLDLRQVETLLSRYDSARGRYARRDLQRVEEELRAYVASELSESRRELAQDKQEARSSAREVRHDGYRRDDRQDHRDDVRDVRQEARALQQTRAIAQELNGLYGRMDSGSVTRKRMLIADLVQLARAEQSRNRQELREDRREAREDSRWY
;
A
#
# COMPACT_ATOMS: atom_id res chain seq x y z
N MET A 1 -53.95 -20.80 64.42
CA MET A 1 -52.95 -20.56 65.48
C MET A 1 -51.61 -20.22 64.83
N VAL A 2 -51.00 -19.08 65.22
CA VAL A 2 -49.55 -18.74 65.18
C VAL A 2 -48.93 -18.62 63.76
N LYS A 3 -48.74 -17.42 63.19
CA LYS A 3 -47.70 -16.34 63.37
C LYS A 3 -46.60 -16.40 62.30
N TRP A 4 -46.59 -15.35 61.47
CA TRP A 4 -45.53 -14.63 60.75
C TRP A 4 -44.09 -15.18 60.76
N LEU A 5 -43.43 -15.11 59.59
CA LEU A 5 -42.14 -14.43 59.42
C LEU A 5 -41.88 -14.04 57.95
N LEU A 6 -41.67 -12.74 57.74
CA LEU A 6 -41.08 -12.12 56.55
C LEU A 6 -39.60 -12.51 56.46
N ALA A 7 -39.11 -12.84 55.26
CA ALA A 7 -37.69 -12.88 54.94
C ALA A 7 -37.44 -12.19 53.58
N THR A 8 -37.17 -10.90 53.71
CA THR A 8 -36.22 -10.06 52.99
C THR A 8 -35.45 -10.62 51.79
N MET A 9 -35.45 -9.78 50.75
CA MET A 9 -34.57 -9.69 49.58
C MET A 9 -33.14 -10.21 49.76
N ALA A 10 -32.69 -10.98 48.77
CA ALA A 10 -31.38 -10.81 48.14
C ALA A 10 -31.43 -11.42 46.72
N LEU A 11 -31.91 -10.63 45.75
CA LEU A 11 -31.65 -10.91 44.33
C LEU A 11 -30.17 -10.66 44.07
N SER A 12 -29.34 -11.67 44.27
CA SER A 12 -27.97 -11.70 43.77
C SER A 12 -28.01 -11.93 42.27
N LEU A 13 -28.10 -10.85 41.50
CA LEU A 13 -27.77 -10.84 40.08
C LEU A 13 -26.27 -11.18 39.95
N PRO A 14 -25.88 -12.23 39.19
CA PRO A 14 -24.49 -12.36 38.79
C PRO A 14 -24.19 -11.23 37.81
N ALA A 15 -23.41 -10.25 38.26
CA ALA A 15 -22.72 -9.31 37.39
C ALA A 15 -21.65 -10.08 36.61
N LEU A 16 -22.06 -10.75 35.55
CA LEU A 16 -21.16 -11.27 34.53
C LEU A 16 -20.73 -10.08 33.67
N ALA A 17 -19.69 -9.37 34.12
CA ALA A 17 -18.93 -8.47 33.28
C ALA A 17 -18.21 -9.31 32.21
N HIS A 18 -18.85 -9.51 31.06
CA HIS A 18 -18.21 -9.97 29.84
C HIS A 18 -18.03 -8.75 28.92
N ALA A 19 -16.93 -8.03 29.10
CA ALA A 19 -16.53 -6.93 28.23
C ALA A 19 -15.33 -7.37 27.37
N GLY A 20 -15.53 -8.42 26.58
CA GLY A 20 -14.58 -8.94 25.60
C GLY A 20 -15.36 -9.84 24.64
N GLY A 21 -16.08 -9.22 23.71
CA GLY A 21 -16.95 -9.94 22.78
C GLY A 21 -16.13 -10.62 21.68
N PRO A 22 -16.69 -11.60 20.95
CA PRO A 22 -16.03 -12.27 19.81
C PRO A 22 -15.62 -11.32 18.65
N ARG A 23 -15.98 -10.04 18.70
CA ARG A 23 -15.57 -8.99 17.75
C ARG A 23 -14.10 -8.59 17.92
N ASP A 24 -13.61 -8.46 19.16
CA ASP A 24 -12.21 -8.05 19.43
C ASP A 24 -11.19 -9.05 18.88
N HIS A 25 -11.50 -10.36 18.93
CA HIS A 25 -10.61 -11.39 18.40
C HIS A 25 -10.59 -11.45 16.87
N ALA A 26 -11.68 -11.09 16.21
CA ALA A 26 -11.77 -11.06 14.76
C ALA A 26 -11.05 -9.83 14.19
N GLU A 27 -11.18 -8.69 14.85
CA GLU A 27 -10.46 -7.44 14.52
C GLU A 27 -8.94 -7.64 14.71
N GLN A 28 -8.49 -8.12 15.88
CA GLN A 28 -7.06 -8.44 16.12
C GLN A 28 -6.45 -9.45 15.12
N ALA A 29 -7.26 -10.37 14.59
CA ALA A 29 -6.79 -11.31 13.58
C ALA A 29 -6.61 -10.64 12.20
N ARG A 30 -7.45 -9.65 11.86
CA ARG A 30 -7.34 -8.84 10.65
C ARG A 30 -6.13 -7.93 10.70
N ASP A 31 -5.92 -7.19 11.80
CA ASP A 31 -4.76 -6.30 11.96
C ASP A 31 -3.43 -7.08 11.82
N ARG A 32 -3.37 -8.30 12.36
CA ARG A 32 -2.18 -9.17 12.21
C ARG A 32 -1.98 -9.66 10.79
N GLN A 33 -3.06 -9.82 10.03
CA GLN A 33 -3.01 -10.21 8.63
C GLN A 33 -2.58 -9.02 7.76
N GLU A 34 -3.10 -7.83 8.00
CA GLU A 34 -2.70 -6.56 7.37
C GLU A 34 -1.21 -6.30 7.59
N LEU A 35 -0.72 -6.29 8.83
CA LEU A 35 0.71 -6.14 9.12
C LEU A 35 1.63 -7.16 8.44
N ARG A 36 1.12 -8.35 8.10
CA ARG A 36 1.86 -9.38 7.33
C ARG A 36 1.85 -9.09 5.84
N GLN A 37 0.77 -8.52 5.30
CA GLN A 37 0.65 -8.08 3.92
C GLN A 37 1.57 -6.88 3.68
N ASP A 38 1.49 -5.83 4.52
CA ASP A 38 2.33 -4.64 4.43
C ASP A 38 3.83 -4.97 4.51
N ALA A 39 4.19 -5.96 5.35
CA ALA A 39 5.57 -6.42 5.46
C ALA A 39 6.08 -7.14 4.20
N ARG A 40 5.18 -7.79 3.45
CA ARG A 40 5.49 -8.41 2.14
C ARG A 40 5.59 -7.34 1.07
N GLU A 41 4.64 -6.43 1.00
CA GLU A 41 4.66 -5.29 0.07
C GLU A 41 5.95 -4.49 0.21
N LEU A 42 6.33 -4.12 1.44
CA LEU A 42 7.60 -3.42 1.68
C LEU A 42 8.84 -4.21 1.21
N ARG A 43 8.78 -5.54 1.21
CA ARG A 43 9.86 -6.38 0.69
C ARG A 43 9.86 -6.36 -0.84
N ASP A 44 8.70 -6.40 -1.46
CA ASP A 44 8.53 -6.39 -2.91
C ASP A 44 8.93 -5.01 -3.47
N ASP A 45 8.51 -3.88 -2.87
CA ASP A 45 8.95 -2.53 -3.23
C ASP A 45 10.49 -2.37 -3.19
N ARG A 46 11.14 -3.05 -2.23
CA ARG A 46 12.61 -3.06 -2.14
C ARG A 46 13.24 -3.80 -3.29
N LEU A 47 12.61 -4.86 -3.78
CA LEU A 47 13.07 -5.59 -4.95
C LEU A 47 12.86 -4.75 -6.21
N ASP A 48 11.71 -4.09 -6.35
CA ASP A 48 11.39 -3.28 -7.53
C ASP A 48 12.29 -2.05 -7.62
N LEU A 49 12.50 -1.36 -6.49
CA LEU A 49 13.48 -0.27 -6.42
C LEU A 49 14.88 -0.75 -6.84
N ARG A 50 15.35 -1.88 -6.31
CA ARG A 50 16.66 -2.43 -6.67
C ARG A 50 16.73 -2.81 -8.15
N GLN A 51 15.64 -3.33 -8.70
CA GLN A 51 15.56 -3.72 -10.11
C GLN A 51 15.70 -2.49 -11.02
N VAL A 52 14.94 -1.41 -10.76
CA VAL A 52 15.01 -0.19 -11.57
C VAL A 52 16.34 0.57 -11.37
N GLU A 53 16.91 0.57 -10.16
CA GLU A 53 18.26 1.09 -9.92
C GLU A 53 19.34 0.32 -10.70
N THR A 54 19.19 -1.01 -10.77
CA THR A 54 20.08 -1.87 -11.56
C THR A 54 19.96 -1.57 -13.06
N LEU A 55 18.74 -1.36 -13.56
CA LEU A 55 18.51 -0.94 -14.94
C LEU A 55 19.18 0.40 -15.25
N LEU A 56 19.04 1.40 -14.37
CA LEU A 56 19.69 2.70 -14.52
C LEU A 56 21.21 2.58 -14.57
N SER A 57 21.80 1.82 -13.62
CA SER A 57 23.24 1.61 -13.56
C SER A 57 23.79 0.94 -14.82
N ARG A 58 23.11 -0.11 -15.30
CA ARG A 58 23.47 -0.80 -16.54
C ARG A 58 23.31 0.10 -17.77
N TYR A 59 22.27 0.92 -17.80
CA TYR A 59 22.05 1.91 -18.85
C TYR A 59 23.19 2.93 -18.90
N ASP A 60 23.55 3.52 -17.76
CA ASP A 60 24.65 4.49 -17.65
C ASP A 60 26.00 3.86 -18.05
N SER A 61 26.26 2.60 -17.66
CA SER A 61 27.46 1.85 -18.07
C SER A 61 27.51 1.55 -19.57
N ALA A 62 26.39 1.11 -20.16
CA ALA A 62 26.28 0.84 -21.59
C ALA A 62 26.46 2.11 -22.43
N ARG A 63 25.84 3.21 -21.99
CA ARG A 63 25.98 4.54 -22.59
C ARG A 63 27.43 5.02 -22.55
N GLY A 64 28.10 4.94 -21.40
CA GLY A 64 29.48 5.40 -21.23
C GLY A 64 30.48 4.65 -22.13
N ARG A 65 30.20 3.38 -22.45
CA ARG A 65 31.01 2.54 -23.35
C ARG A 65 30.56 2.60 -24.80
N TYR A 66 29.55 3.38 -25.14
CA TYR A 66 28.90 3.40 -26.47
C TYR A 66 28.46 2.00 -26.95
N ALA A 67 28.13 1.12 -26.01
CA ALA A 67 27.80 -0.28 -26.27
C ALA A 67 26.33 -0.41 -26.72
N ARG A 68 26.08 -0.23 -28.02
CA ARG A 68 24.72 -0.25 -28.60
C ARG A 68 23.93 -1.51 -28.29
N ARG A 69 24.57 -2.69 -28.34
CA ARG A 69 23.92 -3.97 -28.03
C ARG A 69 23.50 -4.03 -26.55
N ASP A 70 24.34 -3.53 -25.65
CA ASP A 70 24.03 -3.49 -24.21
C ASP A 70 22.87 -2.52 -23.94
N LEU A 71 22.83 -1.37 -24.63
CA LEU A 71 21.71 -0.42 -24.54
C LEU A 71 20.38 -1.05 -24.99
N GLN A 72 20.37 -1.75 -26.12
CA GLN A 72 19.19 -2.45 -26.62
C GLN A 72 18.67 -3.49 -25.62
N ARG A 73 19.59 -4.27 -25.02
CA ARG A 73 19.23 -5.25 -24.00
C ARG A 73 18.61 -4.61 -22.75
N VAL A 74 19.18 -3.51 -22.28
CA VAL A 74 18.61 -2.77 -21.14
C VAL A 74 17.25 -2.16 -21.50
N GLU A 75 17.07 -1.70 -22.75
CA GLU A 75 15.76 -1.20 -23.23
C GLU A 75 14.68 -2.29 -23.24
N GLU A 76 15.01 -3.51 -23.67
CA GLU A 76 14.10 -4.66 -23.65
C GLU A 76 13.67 -5.01 -22.22
N GLU A 77 14.63 -5.07 -21.30
CA GLU A 77 14.36 -5.33 -19.88
C GLU A 77 13.56 -4.19 -19.22
N LEU A 78 13.87 -2.93 -19.56
CA LEU A 78 13.12 -1.76 -19.11
C LEU A 78 11.67 -1.81 -19.61
N ARG A 79 11.44 -2.24 -20.85
CA ARG A 79 10.11 -2.37 -21.42
C ARG A 79 9.29 -3.43 -20.68
N ALA A 80 9.91 -4.56 -20.34
CA ALA A 80 9.26 -5.60 -19.55
C ALA A 80 8.94 -5.12 -18.13
N TYR A 81 9.90 -4.44 -17.48
CA TYR A 81 9.72 -3.82 -16.17
C TYR A 81 8.53 -2.86 -16.16
N VAL A 82 8.53 -1.84 -17.03
CA VAL A 82 7.45 -0.84 -17.10
C VAL A 82 6.10 -1.46 -17.41
N ALA A 83 6.05 -2.52 -18.22
CA ALA A 83 4.80 -3.24 -18.50
C ALA A 83 4.25 -3.96 -17.25
N SER A 84 5.14 -4.55 -16.45
CA SER A 84 4.79 -5.19 -15.17
C SER A 84 4.25 -4.15 -14.18
N GLU A 85 5.01 -3.08 -13.94
CA GLU A 85 4.63 -1.97 -13.06
C GLU A 85 3.25 -1.38 -13.42
N LEU A 86 3.02 -1.13 -14.72
CA LEU A 86 1.73 -0.64 -15.17
C LEU A 86 0.57 -1.62 -14.97
N SER A 87 0.83 -2.92 -14.93
CA SER A 87 -0.18 -3.94 -14.66
C SER A 87 -0.46 -4.03 -13.16
N GLU A 88 0.59 -3.96 -12.36
CA GLU A 88 0.58 -3.98 -10.90
C GLU A 88 -0.17 -2.79 -10.33
N SER A 89 0.26 -1.55 -10.63
CA SER A 89 -0.41 -0.34 -10.12
C SER A 89 -1.85 -0.17 -10.63
N ARG A 90 -2.25 -0.89 -11.69
CA ARG A 90 -3.67 -0.94 -12.11
C ARG A 90 -4.50 -1.87 -11.24
N ARG A 91 -3.90 -2.98 -10.81
CA ARG A 91 -4.52 -3.97 -9.94
C ARG A 91 -4.70 -3.37 -8.54
N GLU A 92 -3.65 -2.77 -7.99
CA GLU A 92 -3.68 -2.07 -6.69
C GLU A 92 -4.72 -0.95 -6.68
N LEU A 93 -4.65 -0.02 -7.65
CA LEU A 93 -5.66 1.04 -7.76
C LEU A 93 -7.10 0.51 -7.89
N ALA A 94 -7.31 -0.69 -8.43
CA ALA A 94 -8.62 -1.30 -8.47
C ALA A 94 -9.05 -1.86 -7.11
N GLN A 95 -8.12 -2.41 -6.34
CA GLN A 95 -8.29 -2.89 -4.97
C GLN A 95 -8.60 -1.73 -4.02
N ASP A 96 -7.80 -0.67 -3.98
CA ASP A 96 -8.04 0.48 -3.08
C ASP A 96 -9.38 1.16 -3.39
N LYS A 97 -9.77 1.20 -4.67
CA LYS A 97 -11.09 1.72 -5.07
C LYS A 97 -12.23 0.86 -4.55
N GLN A 98 -12.02 -0.45 -4.44
CA GLN A 98 -13.00 -1.36 -3.87
C GLN A 98 -13.07 -1.21 -2.35
N GLU A 99 -11.93 -1.02 -1.68
CA GLU A 99 -11.83 -0.76 -0.24
C GLU A 99 -12.50 0.56 0.12
N ALA A 100 -12.12 1.66 -0.54
CA ALA A 100 -12.75 2.96 -0.33
C ALA A 100 -14.27 2.95 -0.55
N ARG A 101 -14.78 2.09 -1.44
CA ARG A 101 -16.23 1.89 -1.65
C ARG A 101 -16.86 1.09 -0.52
N SER A 102 -16.16 0.13 0.04
CA SER A 102 -16.61 -0.70 1.17
C SER A 102 -16.70 0.15 2.43
N SER A 103 -15.63 0.87 2.78
CA SER A 103 -15.60 1.77 3.93
C SER A 103 -16.61 2.92 3.79
N ALA A 104 -16.85 3.43 2.58
CA ALA A 104 -17.92 4.39 2.33
C ALA A 104 -19.33 3.83 2.62
N ARG A 105 -19.55 2.52 2.50
CA ARG A 105 -20.82 1.86 2.87
C ARG A 105 -20.92 1.67 4.37
N GLU A 106 -19.82 1.29 5.03
CA GLU A 106 -19.75 1.13 6.48
C GLU A 106 -20.05 2.45 7.20
N VAL A 107 -19.41 3.54 6.77
CA VAL A 107 -19.71 4.90 7.28
C VAL A 107 -21.20 5.26 7.15
N ARG A 108 -21.88 4.79 6.09
CA ARG A 108 -23.31 5.03 5.86
C ARG A 108 -24.22 4.13 6.69
N HIS A 109 -23.81 2.90 6.96
CA HIS A 109 -24.64 1.88 7.62
C HIS A 109 -24.48 1.90 9.15
N ASP A 110 -23.24 1.97 9.65
CA ASP A 110 -22.94 1.77 11.07
C ASP A 110 -22.80 3.08 11.86
N GLY A 111 -22.82 4.21 11.15
CA GLY A 111 -23.12 5.51 11.70
C GLY A 111 -22.03 6.07 12.62
N TYR A 112 -21.26 7.02 12.08
CA TYR A 112 -20.55 8.07 12.83
C TYR A 112 -19.51 7.62 13.88
N ARG A 113 -19.09 6.35 13.91
CA ARG A 113 -17.88 6.00 14.64
C ARG A 113 -16.71 6.80 14.05
N ARG A 114 -15.88 7.31 14.94
CA ARG A 114 -14.74 8.14 14.55
C ARG A 114 -13.79 7.34 13.64
N ASP A 115 -13.68 6.05 13.93
CA ASP A 115 -12.76 5.11 13.30
C ASP A 115 -13.20 4.83 11.85
N ASP A 116 -14.44 4.43 11.57
CA ASP A 116 -14.94 4.22 10.18
C ASP A 116 -14.74 5.44 9.26
N ARG A 117 -14.83 6.66 9.83
CA ARG A 117 -14.62 7.91 9.10
C ARG A 117 -13.15 8.20 8.83
N GLN A 118 -12.28 7.76 9.72
CA GLN A 118 -10.84 7.85 9.57
C GLN A 118 -10.40 6.86 8.49
N ASP A 119 -10.80 5.60 8.60
CA ASP A 119 -10.50 4.54 7.64
C ASP A 119 -10.92 4.94 6.22
N HIS A 120 -12.17 5.42 6.06
CA HIS A 120 -12.62 5.90 4.74
C HIS A 120 -11.79 7.08 4.20
N ARG A 121 -11.28 7.96 5.06
CA ARG A 121 -10.42 9.07 4.61
C ARG A 121 -9.06 8.57 4.16
N ASP A 122 -8.52 7.57 4.84
CA ASP A 122 -7.25 6.94 4.50
C ASP A 122 -7.40 6.16 3.18
N ASP A 123 -8.44 5.34 2.99
CA ASP A 123 -8.68 4.68 1.70
C ASP A 123 -8.81 5.67 0.53
N VAL A 124 -9.51 6.80 0.76
CA VAL A 124 -9.67 7.85 -0.26
C VAL A 124 -8.34 8.55 -0.54
N ARG A 125 -7.49 8.71 0.49
CA ARG A 125 -6.14 9.22 0.32
C ARG A 125 -5.35 8.26 -0.55
N ASP A 126 -5.39 6.97 -0.26
CA ASP A 126 -4.54 5.96 -0.92
C ASP A 126 -4.96 5.75 -2.37
N VAL A 127 -6.26 5.69 -2.67
CA VAL A 127 -6.77 5.76 -4.05
C VAL A 127 -6.22 6.96 -4.83
N ARG A 128 -6.09 8.13 -4.19
CA ARG A 128 -5.54 9.33 -4.85
C ARG A 128 -4.04 9.22 -5.04
N GLN A 129 -3.32 8.62 -4.09
CA GLN A 129 -1.88 8.38 -4.18
C GLN A 129 -1.60 7.41 -5.34
N GLU A 130 -2.27 6.27 -5.37
CA GLU A 130 -2.10 5.26 -6.41
C GLU A 130 -2.53 5.76 -7.79
N ALA A 131 -3.60 6.54 -7.88
CA ALA A 131 -4.00 7.15 -9.13
C ALA A 131 -2.93 8.11 -9.68
N ARG A 132 -2.24 8.85 -8.80
CA ARG A 132 -1.15 9.77 -9.21
C ARG A 132 0.08 9.00 -9.63
N ALA A 133 0.51 7.99 -8.86
CA ALA A 133 1.64 7.15 -9.20
C ALA A 133 1.43 6.47 -10.56
N LEU A 134 0.27 5.82 -10.77
CA LEU A 134 -0.09 5.22 -12.04
C LEU A 134 -0.10 6.22 -13.20
N GLN A 135 -0.58 7.45 -12.99
CA GLN A 135 -0.57 8.48 -14.03
C GLN A 135 0.86 8.89 -14.40
N GLN A 136 1.74 9.05 -13.42
CA GLN A 136 3.15 9.38 -13.64
C GLN A 136 3.88 8.24 -14.38
N THR A 137 3.73 6.99 -13.93
CA THR A 137 4.30 5.81 -14.59
C THR A 137 3.79 5.66 -16.02
N ARG A 138 2.50 5.92 -16.28
CA ARG A 138 1.93 5.93 -17.65
C ARG A 138 2.55 7.00 -18.53
N ALA A 139 2.74 8.22 -18.01
CA ALA A 139 3.35 9.30 -18.78
C ALA A 139 4.79 8.94 -19.17
N ILE A 140 5.57 8.42 -18.22
CA ILE A 140 6.94 7.95 -18.48
C ILE A 140 6.93 6.81 -19.51
N ALA A 141 6.03 5.83 -19.36
CA ALA A 141 5.93 4.71 -20.28
C ALA A 141 5.58 5.14 -21.71
N GLN A 142 4.65 6.08 -21.88
CA GLN A 142 4.31 6.63 -23.19
C GLN A 142 5.51 7.30 -23.85
N GLU A 143 6.29 8.05 -23.07
CA GLU A 143 7.47 8.71 -23.59
C GLU A 143 8.59 7.72 -23.95
N LEU A 144 8.87 6.75 -23.07
CA LEU A 144 9.82 5.66 -23.33
C LEU A 144 9.45 4.91 -24.62
N ASN A 145 8.16 4.61 -24.81
CA ASN A 145 7.67 3.93 -26.02
C ASN A 145 7.99 4.69 -27.31
N GLY A 146 7.95 6.03 -27.27
CA GLY A 146 8.33 6.87 -28.41
C GLY A 146 9.84 6.89 -28.68
N LEU A 147 10.67 6.47 -27.73
CA LEU A 147 12.14 6.55 -27.78
C LEU A 147 12.82 5.19 -27.97
N TYR A 148 12.11 4.07 -27.80
CA TYR A 148 12.71 2.75 -27.98
C TYR A 148 13.30 2.56 -29.37
N GLY A 149 14.48 1.94 -29.43
CA GLY A 149 15.25 1.74 -30.66
C GLY A 149 15.98 2.97 -31.20
N ARG A 150 15.68 4.19 -30.71
CA ARG A 150 16.38 5.42 -31.11
C ARG A 150 17.71 5.57 -30.36
N MET A 151 18.83 5.59 -31.08
CA MET A 151 20.18 5.56 -30.49
C MET A 151 20.94 6.89 -30.64
N ASP A 152 20.27 7.97 -31.05
CA ASP A 152 20.87 9.29 -31.05
C ASP A 152 21.11 9.79 -29.62
N SER A 153 22.10 10.68 -29.45
CA SER A 153 22.53 11.17 -28.13
C SER A 153 21.38 11.81 -27.33
N GLY A 154 20.46 12.50 -28.02
CA GLY A 154 19.29 13.11 -27.41
C GLY A 154 18.33 12.07 -26.84
N SER A 155 17.92 11.10 -27.67
CA SER A 155 17.06 9.98 -27.24
C SER A 155 17.68 9.16 -26.12
N VAL A 156 18.98 8.87 -26.20
CA VAL A 156 19.69 8.10 -25.17
C VAL A 156 19.69 8.86 -23.83
N THR A 157 19.94 10.17 -23.87
CA THR A 157 19.92 11.03 -22.67
C THR A 157 18.50 11.16 -22.11
N ARG A 158 17.48 11.27 -22.97
CA ARG A 158 16.09 11.37 -22.53
C ARG A 158 15.60 10.08 -21.87
N LYS A 159 15.88 8.92 -22.46
CA LYS A 159 15.62 7.61 -21.85
C LYS A 159 16.27 7.48 -20.47
N ARG A 160 17.52 7.93 -20.32
CA ARG A 160 18.22 7.95 -19.03
C ARG A 160 17.49 8.78 -17.97
N MET A 161 17.00 9.96 -18.34
CA MET A 161 16.21 10.81 -17.43
C MET A 161 14.91 10.12 -17.03
N LEU A 162 14.20 9.51 -17.96
CA LEU A 162 12.96 8.78 -17.68
C LEU A 162 13.17 7.56 -16.77
N ILE A 163 14.27 6.81 -16.94
CA ILE A 163 14.63 5.72 -16.02
C ILE A 163 14.93 6.28 -14.63
N ALA A 164 15.62 7.42 -14.53
CA ALA A 164 15.87 8.07 -13.24
C ALA A 164 14.57 8.55 -12.58
N ASP A 165 13.59 9.03 -13.36
CA ASP A 165 12.27 9.41 -12.84
C ASP A 165 11.53 8.18 -12.28
N LEU A 166 11.59 7.01 -12.93
CA LEU A 166 11.07 5.75 -12.39
C LEU A 166 11.74 5.37 -11.05
N VAL A 167 13.07 5.53 -10.95
CA VAL A 167 13.78 5.31 -9.67
C VAL A 167 13.25 6.24 -8.58
N GLN A 168 12.97 7.51 -8.90
CA GLN A 168 12.45 8.45 -7.90
C GLN A 168 11.01 8.10 -7.47
N LEU A 169 10.17 7.63 -8.40
CA LEU A 169 8.82 7.14 -8.07
C LEU A 169 8.90 5.95 -7.11
N ALA A 170 9.69 4.92 -7.44
CA ALA A 170 9.86 3.73 -6.61
C ALA A 170 10.45 4.06 -5.22
N ARG A 171 11.36 5.04 -5.12
CA ARG A 171 11.88 5.52 -3.83
C ARG A 171 10.81 6.22 -3.00
N ALA A 172 9.98 7.03 -3.64
CA ALA A 172 8.92 7.75 -2.96
C ALA A 172 7.89 6.77 -2.39
N GLU A 173 7.48 5.78 -3.19
CA GLU A 173 6.61 4.68 -2.79
C GLU A 173 7.17 3.88 -1.62
N GLN A 174 8.39 3.35 -1.75
CA GLN A 174 9.04 2.62 -0.65
C GLN A 174 9.14 3.44 0.65
N SER A 175 9.36 4.75 0.54
CA SER A 175 9.44 5.62 1.72
C SER A 175 8.09 5.80 2.41
N ARG A 176 7.00 5.84 1.64
CA ARG A 176 5.62 5.95 2.13
C ARG A 176 5.17 4.64 2.79
N ASN A 177 5.32 3.50 2.10
CA ASN A 177 4.93 2.19 2.62
C ASN A 177 5.70 1.85 3.92
N ARG A 178 6.95 2.34 4.02
CA ARG A 178 7.73 2.23 5.26
C ARG A 178 7.19 3.10 6.40
N GLN A 179 6.65 4.28 6.09
CA GLN A 179 6.04 5.17 7.06
C GLN A 179 4.69 4.60 7.53
N GLU A 180 3.84 4.14 6.61
CA GLU A 180 2.55 3.50 6.90
C GLU A 180 2.75 2.29 7.82
N LEU A 181 3.62 1.34 7.46
CA LEU A 181 3.95 0.20 8.32
C LEU A 181 4.44 0.59 9.74
N ARG A 182 5.05 1.77 9.91
CA ARG A 182 5.45 2.26 11.23
C ARG A 182 4.27 2.82 12.02
N GLU A 183 3.36 3.49 11.34
CA GLU A 183 2.11 4.02 11.89
C GLU A 183 1.20 2.85 12.30
N ASP A 184 0.97 1.85 11.44
CA ASP A 184 0.13 0.69 11.75
C ASP A 184 0.66 -0.12 12.94
N ARG A 185 2.00 -0.31 12.99
CA ARG A 185 2.64 -0.96 14.14
C ARG A 185 2.51 -0.18 15.43
N ARG A 186 2.40 1.14 15.35
CA ARG A 186 2.20 2.00 16.51
C ARG A 186 0.76 1.88 16.99
N GLU A 187 -0.21 1.94 16.07
CA GLU A 187 -1.64 1.82 16.36
C GLU A 187 -1.97 0.45 16.97
N ALA A 188 -1.48 -0.64 16.37
CA ALA A 188 -1.66 -1.99 16.91
C ALA A 188 -1.12 -2.17 18.35
N ARG A 189 -0.09 -1.39 18.73
CA ARG A 189 0.45 -1.39 20.11
C ARG A 189 -0.36 -0.53 21.06
N GLU A 190 -0.93 0.56 20.57
CA GLU A 190 -1.81 1.44 21.34
C GLU A 190 -3.12 0.70 21.64
N ASP A 191 -3.71 0.01 20.66
CA ASP A 191 -4.92 -0.80 20.86
C ASP A 191 -4.69 -1.93 21.86
N SER A 192 -3.55 -2.62 21.78
CA SER A 192 -3.15 -3.65 22.74
C SER A 192 -2.95 -3.13 24.18
N ARG A 193 -2.89 -1.81 24.40
CA ARG A 193 -2.76 -1.19 25.74
C ARG A 193 -4.10 -0.79 26.37
N TRP A 194 -5.16 -0.67 25.57
CA TRP A 194 -6.48 -0.24 26.04
C TRP A 194 -7.45 -1.41 26.29
N TYR A 195 -7.02 -2.66 26.03
CA TYR A 195 -7.73 -3.90 26.35
C TYR A 195 -7.05 -4.70 27.46
#